data_AF-A0A0F9JYI0-F1
#
_entry.id   AF-A0A0F9JYI0-F1
#
_cell.length_a   1.000
_cell.length_b   1.000
_cell.length_c   1.000
_cell.angle_alpha   90.00
_cell.angle_beta   90.00
_cell.angle_gamma   90.00
#
_symmetry.space_group_name_H-M   'P 1'
#
loop_
_entity.id
_entity.type
_entity.pdbx_description
1 polymer ?
#
loop_
_entity_poly.entity_id
_entity_poly.type
_entity_poly.pdbx_seq_one_letter_code
_entity_poly.pdbx_strand_id
1 'polypeptide(L)'
;MIEEIEKLLIEGNLEFQWKIIQGIESIQLEDKIPRYPVLILTCMDSRIDIHRIFQLKPGDVFILRNAGNIYTQDMLRSILLVIIEYNIKYIIILGHLDCGMTKIKLRELEKKIPHSFLSSLYDPNLDVFSELRKFFKPFNDELRNIKKQVETFEKIKEFFPMIKVTGMLYDVDSGWIFEYEKFKEFVFIDNFRRQYHSILTEKKDQFKNYLESTENEITIMTDLDQNIKELKVSELEAEQPPINPVEGDMEITNKTKKSKNDAITNNKEDQDV
;
A
#
# COMPACT_ATOMS: atom_id res chain seq x y z
N MET A 1 -21.48 19.56 -8.98
CA MET A 1 -20.38 18.72 -8.49
C MET A 1 -20.41 17.32 -9.09
N ILE A 2 -21.38 16.44 -8.80
CA ILE A 2 -21.38 15.07 -9.38
C ILE A 2 -21.58 15.08 -10.91
N GLU A 3 -22.56 15.84 -11.39
CA GLU A 3 -22.82 15.99 -12.84
C GLU A 3 -21.63 16.59 -13.59
N GLU A 4 -20.86 17.48 -12.95
CA GLU A 4 -19.64 18.06 -13.53
C GLU A 4 -18.52 17.02 -13.63
N ILE A 5 -18.41 16.11 -12.66
CA ILE A 5 -17.45 15.00 -12.68
C ILE A 5 -17.82 14.00 -13.78
N GLU A 6 -19.10 13.64 -13.89
CA GLU A 6 -19.56 12.75 -14.97
C GLU A 6 -19.24 13.33 -16.34
N LYS A 7 -19.53 14.63 -16.53
CA LYS A 7 -19.17 15.34 -17.75
C LYS A 7 -17.67 15.29 -18.03
N LEU A 8 -16.82 15.57 -17.03
CA LEU A 8 -15.36 15.51 -17.16
C LEU A 8 -14.88 14.12 -17.60
N LEU A 9 -15.43 13.04 -17.04
CA LEU A 9 -15.06 11.67 -17.40
C LEU A 9 -15.46 11.31 -18.83
N ILE A 10 -16.66 11.71 -19.25
CA ILE A 10 -17.14 11.49 -20.61
C ILE A 10 -16.31 12.31 -21.61
N GLU A 11 -16.07 13.59 -21.33
CA GLU A 11 -15.25 14.45 -22.18
C GLU A 11 -13.81 13.94 -22.29
N GLY A 12 -13.22 13.45 -21.20
CA GLY A 12 -11.90 12.80 -21.24
C GLY A 12 -11.86 11.56 -22.15
N ASN A 13 -12.91 10.73 -22.16
CA ASN A 13 -13.00 9.61 -23.11
C ASN A 13 -13.22 10.07 -24.55
N LEU A 14 -13.99 11.15 -24.78
CA LEU A 14 -14.15 11.73 -26.12
C LEU A 14 -12.82 12.28 -26.64
N GLU A 15 -12.01 12.91 -25.77
CA GLU A 15 -10.65 13.36 -26.09
C GLU A 15 -9.75 12.17 -26.44
N PHE A 16 -9.80 11.08 -25.68
CA PHE A 16 -9.08 9.83 -25.96
C PHE A 16 -9.44 9.28 -27.36
N GLN A 17 -10.73 9.18 -27.69
CA GLN A 17 -11.18 8.75 -29.02
C GLN A 17 -10.69 9.68 -30.13
N TRP A 18 -10.73 11.00 -29.89
CA TRP A 18 -10.21 11.97 -30.85
C TRP A 18 -8.71 11.76 -31.09
N LYS A 19 -7.91 11.56 -30.04
CA LYS A 19 -6.46 11.25 -30.16
C LYS A 19 -6.18 9.96 -30.92
N ILE A 20 -7.02 8.93 -30.76
CA ILE A 20 -6.92 7.69 -31.54
C ILE A 20 -7.14 7.97 -33.03
N ILE A 21 -8.19 8.73 -33.39
CA ILE A 21 -8.49 9.08 -34.79
C ILE A 21 -7.36 9.91 -35.40
N GLN A 22 -6.72 10.78 -34.62
CA GLN A 22 -5.55 11.56 -35.06
C GLN A 22 -4.26 10.73 -35.14
N GLY A 23 -4.26 9.48 -34.68
CA GLY A 23 -3.07 8.64 -34.60
C GLY A 23 -2.06 9.06 -33.53
N ILE A 24 -2.48 9.91 -32.58
CA ILE A 24 -1.65 10.35 -31.44
C ILE A 24 -1.60 9.24 -30.37
N GLU A 25 -2.72 8.57 -30.17
CA GLU A 25 -2.83 7.41 -29.29
C GLU A 25 -3.28 6.19 -30.08
N SER A 26 -3.08 4.99 -29.51
CA SER A 26 -3.51 3.75 -30.13
C SER A 26 -4.24 2.89 -29.11
N ILE A 27 -5.20 2.12 -29.60
CA ILE A 27 -5.81 1.03 -28.82
C ILE A 27 -4.89 -0.17 -28.97
N GLN A 28 -4.36 -0.66 -27.85
CA GLN A 28 -3.60 -1.90 -27.85
C GLN A 28 -4.57 -3.08 -28.02
N LEU A 29 -4.54 -3.69 -29.22
CA LEU A 29 -5.38 -4.82 -29.61
C LEU A 29 -4.67 -6.18 -29.38
N GLU A 30 -3.60 -6.20 -28.57
CA GLU A 30 -2.84 -7.41 -28.26
C GLU A 30 -3.72 -8.47 -27.56
N ASP A 31 -3.30 -9.74 -27.65
CA ASP A 31 -3.96 -10.85 -26.98
C ASP A 31 -4.13 -10.59 -25.48
N LYS A 32 -5.14 -11.19 -24.84
CA LYS A 32 -5.42 -11.04 -23.40
C LYS A 32 -4.30 -11.55 -22.47
N ILE A 33 -3.17 -11.98 -23.04
CA ILE A 33 -2.01 -12.51 -22.35
C ILE A 33 -1.02 -11.36 -22.15
N PRO A 34 -0.59 -11.08 -20.92
CA PRO A 34 0.33 -9.98 -20.69
C PRO A 34 1.71 -10.26 -21.29
N ARG A 35 2.40 -9.22 -21.76
CA ARG A 35 3.76 -9.33 -22.31
C ARG A 35 4.73 -9.98 -21.34
N TYR A 36 4.61 -9.64 -20.06
CA TYR A 36 5.39 -10.23 -18.99
C TYR A 36 4.49 -11.14 -18.13
N PRO A 37 4.95 -12.33 -17.72
CA PRO A 37 4.18 -13.26 -16.90
C PRO A 37 4.15 -12.82 -15.42
N VAL A 38 3.74 -11.57 -15.20
CA VAL A 38 3.79 -10.86 -13.92
C VAL A 38 2.39 -10.41 -13.52
N LEU A 39 2.10 -10.62 -12.24
CA LEU A 39 0.94 -10.06 -11.55
C LEU A 39 1.43 -9.14 -10.44
N ILE A 40 0.87 -7.94 -10.36
CA ILE A 40 1.13 -6.98 -9.29
C ILE A 40 -0.15 -6.81 -8.46
N LEU A 41 -0.10 -7.19 -7.17
CA LEU A 41 -1.13 -6.83 -6.19
C LEU A 41 -0.68 -5.57 -5.45
N THR A 42 -1.44 -4.48 -5.60
CA THR A 42 -1.11 -3.17 -5.02
C THR A 42 -2.31 -2.53 -4.32
N CYS A 43 -2.07 -1.37 -3.70
CA CYS A 43 -3.11 -0.60 -3.04
C CYS A 43 -3.99 0.15 -4.05
N MET A 44 -5.26 0.37 -3.70
CA MET A 44 -6.19 1.23 -4.45
C MET A 44 -5.92 2.74 -4.27
N ASP A 45 -4.89 3.11 -3.50
CA ASP A 45 -4.47 4.50 -3.28
C ASP A 45 -4.32 5.25 -4.62
N SER A 46 -4.95 6.41 -4.75
CA SER A 46 -5.04 7.16 -6.00
C SER A 46 -3.69 7.69 -6.49
N ARG A 47 -2.65 7.71 -5.63
CA ARG A 47 -1.28 8.11 -5.99
C ARG A 47 -0.52 6.99 -6.72
N ILE A 48 -1.03 5.76 -6.70
CA ILE A 48 -0.36 4.59 -7.29
C ILE A 48 -0.84 4.37 -8.73
N ASP A 49 0.06 4.65 -9.68
CA ASP A 49 -0.07 4.30 -11.09
C ASP A 49 1.06 3.35 -11.49
N ILE A 50 0.75 2.07 -11.62
CA ILE A 50 1.71 1.01 -11.94
C ILE A 50 2.35 1.21 -13.32
N HIS A 51 1.56 1.65 -14.30
CA HIS A 51 2.07 1.87 -15.65
C HIS A 51 3.12 2.97 -15.63
N ARG A 52 2.83 4.07 -14.93
CA ARG A 52 3.78 5.18 -14.79
C ARG A 52 5.00 4.82 -13.94
N ILE A 53 4.81 4.21 -12.78
CA ILE A 53 5.92 3.97 -11.82
C ILE A 53 6.93 2.98 -12.41
N PHE A 54 6.48 1.95 -13.14
CA PHE A 54 7.37 0.95 -13.74
C PHE A 54 7.65 1.19 -15.24
N GLN A 55 7.17 2.28 -15.82
CA GLN A 55 7.27 2.57 -17.26
C GLN A 55 6.71 1.43 -18.14
N LEU A 56 5.57 0.86 -17.72
CA LEU A 56 4.87 -0.21 -18.41
C LEU A 56 3.76 0.35 -19.30
N LYS A 57 3.40 -0.41 -20.33
CA LYS A 57 2.25 -0.16 -21.20
C LYS A 57 1.05 -1.00 -20.79
N PRO A 58 -0.18 -0.60 -21.11
CA PRO A 58 -1.33 -1.49 -21.04
C PRO A 58 -1.03 -2.83 -21.71
N GLY A 59 -1.37 -3.94 -21.03
CA GLY A 59 -1.06 -5.28 -21.51
C GLY A 59 0.34 -5.81 -21.12
N ASP A 60 1.18 -5.04 -20.44
CA ASP A 60 2.48 -5.56 -20.01
C ASP A 60 2.39 -6.53 -18.82
N VAL A 61 1.48 -6.29 -17.87
CA VAL A 61 1.31 -7.08 -16.64
C VAL A 61 -0.16 -7.13 -16.20
N PHE A 62 -0.54 -8.11 -15.39
CA PHE A 62 -1.80 -8.03 -14.64
C PHE A 62 -1.65 -7.17 -13.39
N ILE A 63 -2.66 -6.37 -13.09
CA ILE A 63 -2.69 -5.50 -11.91
C ILE A 63 -3.98 -5.77 -11.15
N LEU A 64 -3.84 -6.12 -9.87
CA LEU A 64 -4.95 -6.20 -8.92
C LEU A 64 -4.79 -5.13 -7.85
N ARG A 65 -5.90 -4.47 -7.50
CA ARG A 65 -5.91 -3.36 -6.54
C ARG A 65 -6.98 -3.56 -5.49
N ASN A 66 -6.61 -3.37 -4.22
CA ASN A 66 -7.57 -3.25 -3.13
C ASN A 66 -7.02 -2.35 -2.01
N ALA A 67 -7.82 -2.09 -0.98
CA ALA A 67 -7.38 -1.31 0.16
C ALA A 67 -6.22 -2.00 0.90
N GLY A 68 -5.02 -1.42 0.81
CA GLY A 68 -3.83 -1.88 1.54
C GLY A 68 -3.14 -3.13 0.97
N ASN A 69 -3.32 -3.45 -0.32
CA ASN A 69 -2.64 -4.54 -1.02
C ASN A 69 -2.75 -5.89 -0.29
N ILE A 70 -3.93 -6.19 0.25
CA ILE A 70 -4.16 -7.29 1.19
C ILE A 70 -4.69 -8.53 0.47
N TYR A 71 -4.27 -9.72 0.90
CA TYR A 71 -4.91 -10.97 0.54
C TYR A 71 -6.39 -11.02 0.98
N THR A 72 -7.28 -11.24 0.03
CA THR A 72 -8.70 -11.54 0.26
C THR A 72 -9.12 -12.74 -0.61
N GLN A 73 -10.27 -13.36 -0.30
CA GLN A 73 -10.78 -14.49 -1.08
C GLN A 73 -11.07 -14.09 -2.54
N ASP A 74 -11.55 -12.86 -2.75
CA ASP A 74 -11.75 -12.28 -4.07
C ASP A 74 -10.43 -12.16 -4.86
N MET A 75 -9.38 -11.65 -4.20
CA MET A 75 -8.06 -11.58 -4.81
C MET A 75 -7.53 -12.98 -5.12
N LEU A 76 -7.61 -13.94 -4.19
CA LEU A 76 -7.16 -15.30 -4.45
C LEU A 76 -7.85 -15.91 -5.68
N ARG A 77 -9.18 -15.76 -5.80
CA ARG A 77 -9.92 -16.25 -6.96
C ARG A 77 -9.36 -15.68 -8.27
N SER A 78 -9.14 -14.37 -8.33
CA SER A 78 -8.58 -13.69 -9.50
C SER A 78 -7.14 -14.12 -9.78
N ILE A 79 -6.33 -14.31 -8.74
CA ILE A 79 -4.93 -14.73 -8.83
C ILE A 79 -4.80 -16.17 -9.35
N LEU A 80 -5.61 -17.09 -8.85
CA LEU A 80 -5.63 -18.47 -9.33
C LEU A 80 -6.03 -18.54 -10.82
N LEU A 81 -7.01 -17.72 -11.23
CA LEU A 81 -7.42 -17.66 -12.63
C LEU A 81 -6.26 -17.19 -13.53
N VAL A 82 -5.53 -16.14 -13.15
CA VAL A 82 -4.39 -15.68 -13.97
C VAL A 82 -3.21 -16.65 -13.97
N ILE A 83 -2.97 -17.37 -12.87
CA ILE A 83 -1.94 -18.42 -12.81
C ILE A 83 -2.29 -19.56 -13.78
N ILE A 84 -3.54 -20.05 -13.74
CA ILE A 84 -3.96 -21.23 -14.50
C ILE A 84 -4.17 -20.90 -15.98
N GLU A 85 -4.87 -19.81 -16.30
CA GLU A 85 -5.28 -19.50 -17.68
C GLU A 85 -4.22 -18.70 -18.45
N TYR A 86 -3.39 -17.91 -17.75
CA TYR A 86 -2.48 -16.96 -18.39
C TYR A 86 -1.00 -17.19 -18.03
N ASN A 87 -0.68 -18.34 -17.42
CA ASN A 87 0.69 -18.79 -17.13
C ASN A 87 1.55 -17.74 -16.41
N ILE A 88 0.95 -17.04 -15.44
CA ILE A 88 1.69 -16.12 -14.57
C ILE A 88 2.74 -16.87 -13.78
N LYS A 89 3.93 -16.28 -13.66
CA LYS A 89 5.10 -16.88 -13.01
C LYS A 89 5.66 -16.03 -11.88
N TYR A 90 5.29 -14.75 -11.83
CA TYR A 90 5.83 -13.82 -10.85
C TYR A 90 4.74 -12.96 -10.24
N ILE A 91 4.65 -12.97 -8.92
CA ILE A 91 3.70 -12.18 -8.14
C ILE A 91 4.47 -11.16 -7.32
N ILE A 92 4.12 -9.89 -7.48
CA ILE A 92 4.68 -8.79 -6.72
C ILE A 92 3.60 -8.25 -5.79
N ILE A 93 3.89 -8.24 -4.49
CA ILE A 93 3.10 -7.49 -3.51
C ILE A 93 3.70 -6.10 -3.38
N LEU A 94 3.07 -5.12 -3.99
CA LEU A 94 3.51 -3.72 -3.92
C LEU A 94 2.72 -2.99 -2.82
N GLY A 95 3.34 -2.78 -1.67
CA GLY A 95 2.85 -1.82 -0.70
C GLY A 95 3.39 -0.42 -0.96
N HIS A 96 2.94 0.55 -0.17
CA HIS A 96 3.43 1.92 -0.28
C HIS A 96 3.52 2.60 1.09
N LEU A 97 4.39 3.60 1.21
CA LEU A 97 4.46 4.46 2.39
C LEU A 97 3.19 5.32 2.54
N ASP A 98 2.88 5.68 3.78
CA ASP A 98 1.72 6.51 4.12
C ASP A 98 0.39 5.87 3.66
N CYS A 99 0.26 4.56 3.91
CA CYS A 99 -0.95 3.85 3.52
C CYS A 99 -2.11 4.21 4.44
N GLY A 100 -3.23 4.67 3.88
CA GLY A 100 -4.43 5.03 4.65
C GLY A 100 -4.99 3.88 5.51
N MET A 101 -4.72 2.63 5.11
CA MET A 101 -5.11 1.44 5.89
C MET A 101 -4.41 1.34 7.25
N THR A 102 -3.27 2.01 7.44
CA THR A 102 -2.59 2.07 8.76
C THR A 102 -3.34 2.93 9.77
N LYS A 103 -4.20 3.83 9.29
CA LYS A 103 -4.91 4.84 10.08
C LYS A 103 -6.37 4.44 10.39
N ILE A 104 -6.82 3.27 9.93
CA ILE A 104 -8.20 2.81 10.10
C ILE A 104 -8.48 2.45 11.56
N LYS A 105 -9.39 3.20 12.17
CA LYS A 105 -9.94 2.91 13.50
C LYS A 105 -11.30 2.23 13.35
N LEU A 106 -11.35 0.91 13.51
CA LEU A 106 -12.56 0.10 13.30
C LEU A 106 -13.78 0.60 14.07
N ARG A 107 -13.62 1.03 15.32
CA ARG A 107 -14.74 1.57 16.12
C ARG A 107 -15.31 2.88 15.57
N GLU A 108 -14.47 3.71 14.96
CA GLU A 108 -14.94 4.94 14.32
C GLU A 108 -15.61 4.63 12.97
N LEU A 109 -15.09 3.63 12.24
CA LEU A 109 -15.65 3.16 10.99
C LEU A 109 -17.04 2.53 11.21
N GLU A 110 -17.17 1.68 12.23
CA GLU A 110 -18.44 1.05 12.64
C GLU A 110 -19.53 2.12 12.90
N LYS A 111 -19.20 3.20 13.61
CA LYS A 111 -20.13 4.30 13.89
C LYS A 111 -20.57 5.08 12.65
N LYS A 112 -19.78 5.05 11.58
CA LYS A 112 -20.06 5.77 10.32
C LYS A 112 -20.87 4.93 9.34
N ILE A 113 -20.90 3.61 9.50
CA ILE A 113 -21.63 2.71 8.60
C ILE A 113 -23.01 2.43 9.19
N PRO A 114 -24.11 2.60 8.42
CA PRO A 114 -25.44 2.27 8.91
C PRO A 114 -25.51 0.82 9.40
N HIS A 115 -26.05 0.61 10.61
CA HIS A 115 -26.15 -0.73 11.18
C HIS A 115 -26.95 -1.69 10.29
N SER A 116 -28.01 -1.20 9.63
CA SER A 116 -28.78 -1.99 8.66
C SER A 116 -27.94 -2.51 7.49
N PHE A 117 -26.95 -1.74 7.03
CA PHE A 117 -26.02 -2.18 6.00
C PHE A 117 -25.03 -3.21 6.56
N LEU A 118 -24.46 -2.99 7.75
CA LEU A 118 -23.58 -3.98 8.40
C LEU A 118 -24.29 -5.31 8.62
N SER A 119 -25.52 -5.29 9.13
CA SER A 119 -26.32 -6.50 9.34
C SER A 119 -26.77 -7.17 8.04
N SER A 120 -26.71 -6.47 6.90
CA SER A 120 -26.92 -7.10 5.59
C SER A 120 -25.68 -7.82 5.05
N LEU A 121 -24.50 -7.48 5.56
CA LEU A 121 -23.22 -8.07 5.15
C LEU A 121 -22.82 -9.30 5.98
N TYR A 122 -23.36 -9.44 7.20
CA TYR A 122 -22.94 -10.47 8.16
C TYR A 122 -24.14 -11.10 8.87
N ASP A 123 -23.93 -12.29 9.45
CA ASP A 123 -24.94 -12.93 10.31
C ASP A 123 -25.18 -12.06 11.56
N PRO A 124 -26.43 -11.64 11.85
CA PRO A 124 -26.75 -10.81 13.01
C PRO A 124 -26.42 -11.46 14.36
N ASN A 125 -26.15 -12.77 14.39
CA ASN A 125 -25.72 -13.48 15.60
C ASN A 125 -24.21 -13.45 15.84
N LEU A 126 -23.42 -12.85 14.94
CA LEU A 126 -21.96 -12.75 15.07
C LEU A 126 -21.54 -11.43 15.72
N ASP A 127 -20.37 -11.44 16.36
CA ASP A 127 -19.71 -10.23 16.86
C ASP A 127 -19.31 -9.32 15.69
N VAL A 128 -20.08 -8.24 15.50
CA VAL A 128 -19.91 -7.24 14.45
C VAL A 128 -18.47 -6.74 14.39
N PHE A 129 -17.83 -6.50 15.54
CA PHE A 129 -16.47 -5.95 15.56
C PHE A 129 -15.44 -6.95 15.01
N SER A 130 -15.57 -8.23 15.35
CA SER A 130 -14.74 -9.31 14.79
C SER A 130 -14.94 -9.45 13.28
N GLU A 131 -16.17 -9.39 12.80
CA GLU A 131 -16.47 -9.47 11.37
C GLU A 131 -15.95 -8.26 10.60
N LEU A 132 -16.11 -7.05 11.15
CA LEU A 132 -15.52 -5.84 10.58
C LEU A 132 -14.00 -5.92 10.50
N ARG A 133 -13.35 -6.46 11.54
CA ARG A 133 -11.90 -6.68 11.53
C ARG A 133 -11.48 -7.67 10.46
N LYS A 134 -12.23 -8.76 10.27
CA LYS A 134 -11.95 -9.78 9.23
C LYS A 134 -12.15 -9.23 7.82
N PHE A 135 -13.15 -8.36 7.65
CA PHE A 135 -13.52 -7.76 6.37
C PHE A 135 -12.56 -6.64 5.97
N PHE A 136 -12.38 -5.62 6.81
CA PHE A 136 -11.52 -4.48 6.51
C PHE A 136 -10.03 -4.80 6.65
N LYS A 137 -9.66 -5.79 7.47
CA LYS A 137 -8.27 -6.23 7.66
C LYS A 137 -7.27 -5.08 7.91
N PRO A 138 -7.57 -4.12 8.82
CA PRO A 138 -6.63 -3.04 9.09
C PRO A 138 -5.30 -3.62 9.60
N PHE A 139 -4.21 -2.92 9.27
CA PHE A 139 -2.88 -3.18 9.79
C PHE A 139 -2.32 -1.87 10.35
N ASN A 140 -1.18 -1.91 11.02
CA ASN A 140 -0.55 -0.73 11.62
C ASN A 140 0.87 -0.49 11.12
N ASP A 141 1.33 -1.30 10.16
CA ASP A 141 2.69 -1.26 9.65
C ASP A 141 2.73 -1.82 8.22
N GLU A 142 3.19 -1.01 7.28
CA GLU A 142 3.21 -1.32 5.84
C GLU A 142 4.18 -2.46 5.52
N LEU A 143 5.36 -2.50 6.16
CA LEU A 143 6.35 -3.55 5.92
C LEU A 143 5.85 -4.90 6.40
N ARG A 144 5.30 -4.95 7.62
CA ARG A 144 4.71 -6.17 8.18
C ARG A 144 3.55 -6.66 7.32
N ASN A 145 2.73 -5.74 6.81
CA ASN A 145 1.67 -6.09 5.89
C ASN A 145 2.24 -6.76 4.63
N ILE A 146 3.21 -6.14 3.95
CA ILE A 146 3.85 -6.71 2.75
C ILE A 146 4.42 -8.11 3.06
N LYS A 147 5.20 -8.25 4.14
CA LYS A 147 5.81 -9.54 4.54
C LYS A 147 4.76 -10.61 4.76
N LYS A 148 3.71 -10.29 5.52
CA LYS A 148 2.59 -11.20 5.77
C LYS A 148 1.90 -11.62 4.47
N GLN A 149 1.71 -10.70 3.53
CA GLN A 149 1.12 -11.06 2.23
C GLN A 149 2.06 -11.96 1.43
N VAL A 150 3.35 -11.63 1.35
CA VAL A 150 4.36 -12.48 0.69
C VAL A 150 4.33 -13.89 1.29
N GLU A 151 4.43 -14.03 2.60
CA GLU A 151 4.32 -15.34 3.30
C GLU A 151 3.01 -16.07 3.01
N THR A 152 1.90 -15.34 2.88
CA THR A 152 0.60 -15.94 2.54
C THR A 152 0.60 -16.47 1.11
N PHE A 153 1.14 -15.73 0.16
CA PHE A 153 1.23 -16.10 -1.25
C PHE A 153 2.32 -17.15 -1.52
N GLU A 154 3.37 -17.22 -0.70
CA GLU A 154 4.39 -18.27 -0.77
C GLU A 154 3.79 -19.68 -0.62
N LYS A 155 2.68 -19.82 0.13
CA LYS A 155 1.94 -21.10 0.25
C LYS A 155 1.36 -21.58 -1.08
N ILE A 156 1.13 -20.69 -2.06
CA ILE A 156 0.70 -21.08 -3.40
C ILE A 156 1.75 -21.96 -4.08
N LYS A 157 3.04 -21.80 -3.75
CA LYS A 157 4.12 -22.61 -4.32
C LYS A 157 4.01 -24.10 -3.98
N GLU A 158 3.30 -24.46 -2.90
CA GLU A 158 3.01 -25.87 -2.58
C GLU A 158 2.19 -26.55 -3.69
N PHE A 159 1.37 -25.79 -4.42
CA PHE A 159 0.53 -26.25 -5.53
C PHE A 159 1.07 -25.83 -6.90
N PHE A 160 1.77 -24.69 -6.97
CA PHE A 160 2.33 -24.12 -8.19
C PHE A 160 3.82 -23.78 -8.00
N PRO A 161 4.73 -24.77 -8.02
CA PRO A 161 6.14 -24.59 -7.64
C PRO A 161 6.93 -23.59 -8.49
N MET A 162 6.45 -23.32 -9.71
CA MET A 162 7.08 -22.39 -10.64
C MET A 162 6.80 -20.91 -10.32
N ILE A 163 5.82 -20.63 -9.47
CA ILE A 163 5.49 -19.26 -9.07
C ILE A 163 6.59 -18.72 -8.17
N LYS A 164 7.05 -17.51 -8.46
CA LYS A 164 7.88 -16.70 -7.58
C LYS A 164 7.02 -15.58 -6.97
N VAL A 165 7.25 -15.28 -5.70
CA VAL A 165 6.57 -14.20 -4.99
C VAL A 165 7.63 -13.26 -4.41
N THR A 166 7.40 -11.96 -4.46
CA THR A 166 8.25 -10.96 -3.78
C THR A 166 7.40 -9.82 -3.21
N GLY A 167 8.02 -9.01 -2.35
CA GLY A 167 7.48 -7.73 -1.90
C GLY A 167 8.22 -6.55 -2.52
N MET A 168 7.55 -5.43 -2.65
CA MET A 168 8.13 -4.13 -2.98
C MET A 168 7.44 -3.05 -2.16
N LEU A 169 8.17 -1.98 -1.85
CA LEU A 169 7.64 -0.81 -1.15
C LEU A 169 7.83 0.42 -2.03
N TYR A 170 6.73 1.06 -2.41
CA TYR A 170 6.76 2.33 -3.12
C TYR A 170 6.71 3.50 -2.15
N ASP A 171 7.59 4.47 -2.33
CA ASP A 171 7.48 5.76 -1.68
C ASP A 171 6.77 6.75 -2.58
N VAL A 172 5.59 7.17 -2.14
CA VAL A 172 4.70 8.10 -2.85
C VAL A 172 5.27 9.51 -2.96
N ASP A 173 6.18 9.90 -2.07
CA ASP A 173 6.74 11.24 -2.03
C ASP A 173 7.96 11.37 -2.94
N SER A 174 8.85 10.37 -2.93
CA SER A 174 10.06 10.38 -3.77
C SER A 174 9.92 9.69 -5.12
N GLY A 175 8.92 8.83 -5.29
CA GLY A 175 8.74 8.01 -6.49
C GLY A 175 9.62 6.75 -6.54
N TRP A 176 10.46 6.50 -5.52
CA TRP A 176 11.32 5.32 -5.49
C TRP A 176 10.56 4.06 -5.09
N ILE A 177 10.95 2.94 -5.71
CA ILE A 177 10.60 1.59 -5.25
C ILE A 177 11.81 0.98 -4.55
N PHE A 178 11.56 0.43 -3.37
CA PHE A 178 12.50 -0.38 -2.61
C PHE A 178 12.17 -1.86 -2.79
N GLU A 179 13.16 -2.66 -3.20
CA GLU A 179 13.04 -4.10 -3.36
C GLU A 179 12.92 -4.79 -1.99
N TYR A 180 12.31 -5.98 -1.96
CA TYR A 180 12.10 -6.74 -0.74
C TYR A 180 13.36 -6.87 0.12
N GLU A 181 14.50 -7.18 -0.50
CA GLU A 181 15.79 -7.37 0.17
C GLU A 181 16.23 -6.14 0.96
N LYS A 182 15.84 -4.93 0.53
CA LYS A 182 16.19 -3.68 1.21
C LYS A 182 15.42 -3.47 2.51
N PHE A 183 14.30 -4.17 2.73
CA PHE A 183 13.48 -3.97 3.93
C PHE A 183 13.03 -5.24 4.65
N LYS A 184 13.32 -6.43 4.10
CA LYS A 184 12.89 -7.71 4.68
C LYS A 184 13.44 -7.97 6.08
N GLU A 185 14.55 -7.35 6.45
CA GLU A 185 15.14 -7.46 7.80
C GLU A 185 14.52 -6.49 8.82
N PHE A 186 13.84 -5.41 8.39
CA PHE A 186 13.23 -4.46 9.32
C PHE A 186 11.93 -4.98 9.92
N VAL A 187 11.89 -5.13 11.23
CA VAL A 187 10.68 -5.63 11.92
C VAL A 187 9.53 -4.63 11.86
N PHE A 188 9.81 -3.32 11.91
CA PHE A 188 8.83 -2.25 11.85
C PHE A 188 9.21 -1.18 10.83
N ILE A 189 8.21 -0.48 10.28
CA ILE A 189 8.38 0.63 9.37
C ILE A 189 9.23 1.77 9.96
N ASP A 190 9.15 1.99 11.27
CA ASP A 190 9.96 3.04 11.93
C ASP A 190 11.45 2.71 11.93
N ASN A 191 11.84 1.43 11.95
CA ASN A 191 13.25 1.04 11.78
C ASN A 191 13.74 1.39 10.37
N PHE A 192 12.92 1.11 9.36
CA PHE A 192 13.20 1.49 7.98
C PHE A 192 13.29 3.01 7.83
N ARG A 193 12.35 3.77 8.41
CA ARG A 193 12.37 5.25 8.40
C ARG A 193 13.65 5.83 9.01
N ARG A 194 14.15 5.26 10.10
CA ARG A 194 15.43 5.71 10.71
C ARG A 194 16.64 5.50 9.81
N GLN A 195 16.60 4.50 8.92
CA GLN A 195 17.68 4.23 7.96
C GLN A 195 17.38 4.77 6.56
N TYR A 196 16.23 5.42 6.37
CA TYR A 196 15.70 5.80 5.07
C TYR A 196 16.70 6.63 4.25
N HIS A 197 17.38 7.59 4.87
CA HIS A 197 18.39 8.40 4.19
C HIS A 197 19.54 7.55 3.61
N SER A 198 20.02 6.57 4.38
CA SER A 198 21.07 5.65 3.91
C SER A 198 20.58 4.81 2.74
N ILE A 199 19.38 4.25 2.86
CA ILE A 199 18.75 3.42 1.81
C ILE A 199 18.51 4.25 0.54
N LEU A 200 18.07 5.50 0.69
CA LEU A 200 17.86 6.42 -0.41
C LEU A 200 19.18 6.81 -1.08
N THR A 201 20.27 6.94 -0.32
CA THR A 201 21.61 7.18 -0.87
C THR A 201 22.03 6.02 -1.76
N GLU A 202 21.85 4.77 -1.30
CA GLU A 202 22.10 3.58 -2.13
C GLU A 202 21.24 3.55 -3.40
N LYS A 203 19.99 4.03 -3.32
CA LYS A 203 19.12 4.17 -4.50
C LYS A 203 19.61 5.22 -5.48
N LYS A 204 20.11 6.35 -5.00
CA LYS A 204 20.72 7.39 -5.83
C LYS A 204 21.98 6.85 -6.53
N ASP A 205 22.79 6.05 -5.84
CA ASP A 205 23.96 5.40 -6.44
C ASP A 205 23.55 4.35 -7.50
N GLN A 206 22.52 3.55 -7.21
CA GLN A 206 21.93 2.63 -8.19
C GLN A 206 21.45 3.37 -9.45
N PHE A 207 20.80 4.52 -9.27
CA PHE A 207 20.35 5.36 -10.38
C PHE A 207 21.51 5.96 -11.16
N LYS A 208 22.58 6.40 -10.49
CA LYS A 208 23.79 6.89 -11.15
C LYS A 208 24.43 5.80 -12.01
N ASN A 209 24.56 4.58 -11.49
CA ASN A 209 25.07 3.44 -12.25
C ASN A 209 24.17 3.10 -13.45
N TYR A 210 22.84 3.21 -13.29
CA TYR A 210 21.90 3.07 -14.39
C TYR A 210 22.18 4.12 -15.47
N LEU A 211 22.28 5.41 -15.10
CA LEU A 211 22.61 6.48 -16.03
C LEU A 211 23.95 6.24 -16.74
N GLU A 212 25.01 5.87 -16.02
CA GLU A 212 26.31 5.58 -16.63
C GLU A 212 26.23 4.38 -17.59
N SER A 213 25.45 3.35 -17.28
CA SER A 213 25.26 2.20 -18.17
C SER A 213 24.46 2.56 -19.43
N THR A 214 23.43 3.39 -19.29
CA THR A 214 22.59 3.86 -20.39
C THR A 214 23.31 4.92 -21.23
N GLU A 215 24.09 5.81 -20.62
CA GLU A 215 25.00 6.72 -21.31
C GLU A 215 26.02 5.92 -22.10
N ASN A 216 26.63 4.84 -21.58
CA ASN A 216 27.52 4.02 -22.41
C ASN A 216 26.80 3.36 -23.60
N GLU A 217 25.53 2.98 -23.46
CA GLU A 217 24.69 2.53 -24.59
C GLU A 217 24.36 3.66 -25.58
N ILE A 218 24.18 4.90 -25.08
CA ILE A 218 23.88 6.09 -25.88
C ILE A 218 25.13 6.76 -26.44
N THR A 219 26.32 6.68 -25.84
CA THR A 219 27.61 7.16 -26.38
C THR A 219 28.05 6.31 -27.57
N ILE A 220 27.59 5.06 -27.65
CA ILE A 220 27.63 4.25 -28.89
C ILE A 220 26.70 4.84 -29.98
N MET A 221 25.78 5.76 -29.63
CA MET A 221 24.71 6.31 -30.47
C MET A 221 24.51 7.86 -30.48
N THR A 222 25.32 8.69 -29.78
CA THR A 222 25.52 10.18 -29.79
C THR A 222 25.50 10.89 -28.40
N ASP A 223 26.32 11.94 -28.27
CA ASP A 223 26.68 12.72 -27.06
C ASP A 223 25.51 13.30 -26.23
N LEU A 224 25.36 12.84 -24.98
CA LEU A 224 24.37 13.30 -23.97
C LEU A 224 25.02 13.96 -22.74
N ASP A 225 26.24 14.45 -22.92
CA ASP A 225 27.25 14.65 -21.88
C ASP A 225 27.08 15.91 -21.00
N GLN A 226 26.02 16.71 -21.21
CA GLN A 226 25.83 18.02 -20.55
C GLN A 226 24.76 18.05 -19.46
N ASN A 227 23.66 17.29 -19.56
CA ASN A 227 22.55 17.39 -18.59
C ASN A 227 22.79 16.60 -17.30
N ILE A 228 23.61 15.55 -17.34
CA ILE A 228 23.88 14.68 -16.17
C ILE A 228 24.91 15.30 -15.21
N LYS A 229 25.79 16.18 -15.70
CA LYS A 229 26.79 16.88 -14.86
C LYS A 229 26.20 17.97 -13.95
N GLU A 230 24.99 18.44 -14.22
CA GLU A 230 24.35 19.52 -13.45
C GLU A 230 23.45 19.04 -12.30
N LEU A 231 23.17 17.73 -12.20
CA LEU A 231 22.42 17.17 -11.07
C LEU A 231 23.24 17.21 -9.77
N LYS A 232 23.09 18.29 -9.01
CA LYS A 232 23.63 18.39 -7.65
C LYS A 232 22.76 17.56 -6.71
N VAL A 233 23.37 16.56 -6.05
CA VAL A 233 22.74 15.66 -5.07
C VAL A 233 21.99 16.41 -3.95
N SER A 234 22.38 17.66 -3.67
CA SER A 234 21.75 18.57 -2.71
C SER A 234 20.36 19.09 -3.12
N GLU A 235 19.96 18.96 -4.38
CA GLU A 235 18.64 19.41 -4.87
C GLU A 235 17.59 18.29 -4.85
N LEU A 236 17.99 17.07 -4.46
CA LEU A 236 17.14 15.88 -4.32
C LEU A 236 16.77 15.59 -2.85
N GLU A 237 16.73 16.61 -2.01
CA GLU A 237 16.21 16.50 -0.65
C GLU A 237 14.68 16.49 -0.72
N ALA A 238 14.09 15.30 -0.77
CA ALA A 238 12.70 15.14 -0.38
C ALA A 238 12.63 15.49 1.11
N GLU A 239 11.83 16.51 1.47
CA GLU A 239 11.52 16.80 2.87
C GLU A 239 11.04 15.52 3.55
N GLN A 240 11.44 15.31 4.80
CA GLN A 240 11.02 14.12 5.56
C GLN A 240 9.48 13.99 5.48
N PRO A 241 8.93 12.79 5.18
CA PRO A 241 7.49 12.60 5.29
C PRO A 241 7.07 12.97 6.73
N PRO A 242 5.98 13.72 6.91
CA PRO A 242 5.61 14.26 8.21
C PRO A 242 5.51 13.14 9.23
N ILE A 243 6.32 13.23 10.28
CA ILE A 243 6.17 12.41 11.47
C ILE A 243 4.86 12.86 12.11
N ASN A 244 3.76 12.15 11.85
CA ASN A 244 2.54 12.37 12.60
C ASN A 244 2.83 12.08 14.08
N PRO A 245 2.65 13.05 14.98
CA PRO A 245 2.79 12.80 16.40
C PRO A 245 1.79 11.71 16.79
N VAL A 246 2.28 10.68 17.47
CA VAL A 246 1.40 9.80 18.24
C VAL A 246 0.85 10.68 19.36
N GLU A 247 -0.39 11.15 19.24
CA GLU A 247 -1.10 11.74 20.38
C GLU A 247 -1.28 10.66 21.43
N GLY A 248 -0.43 10.69 22.44
CA GLY A 248 -0.48 9.86 23.61
C GLY A 248 0.54 10.36 24.61
N ASP A 249 0.16 11.37 25.39
CA ASP A 249 0.47 11.47 26.83
C ASP A 249 -0.08 12.77 27.43
N MET A 250 -1.08 12.64 28.30
CA MET A 250 -1.46 13.54 29.40
C MET A 250 -2.71 12.93 30.08
N GLU A 251 -2.82 12.64 31.37
CA GLU A 251 -2.03 12.97 32.57
C GLU A 251 -2.22 11.84 33.61
N ILE A 252 -1.13 11.36 34.21
CA ILE A 252 -1.20 10.65 35.48
C ILE A 252 -1.19 11.70 36.59
N THR A 253 -2.36 12.12 37.05
CA THR A 253 -2.45 12.95 38.26
C THR A 253 -2.26 12.08 39.51
N ASN A 254 -1.11 12.23 40.15
CA ASN A 254 -0.83 11.76 41.50
C ASN A 254 -1.84 12.36 42.51
N LYS A 255 -2.73 11.52 43.06
CA LYS A 255 -3.43 11.83 44.32
C LYS A 255 -2.76 11.12 45.48
N THR A 256 -1.95 11.89 46.19
CA THR A 256 -1.36 11.59 47.49
C THR A 256 -2.46 11.30 48.52
N LYS A 257 -2.38 10.13 49.14
CA LYS A 257 -3.12 9.78 50.37
C LYS A 257 -2.77 10.78 51.46
N LYS A 258 -3.77 11.44 52.04
CA LYS A 258 -3.67 12.04 53.38
C LYS A 258 -4.81 11.50 54.22
N SER A 259 -4.42 10.73 55.23
CA SER A 259 -5.27 10.21 56.29
C SER A 259 -5.86 11.35 57.12
N LYS A 260 -7.14 11.22 57.46
CA LYS A 260 -7.68 11.70 58.73
C LYS A 260 -8.64 10.65 59.26
N ASN A 261 -8.26 10.07 60.40
CA ASN A 261 -9.15 9.44 61.35
C ASN A 261 -10.12 10.49 61.90
N ASP A 262 -11.34 10.05 62.20
CA ASP A 262 -12.22 10.40 63.33
C ASP A 262 -13.57 9.68 63.05
N ALA A 263 -13.76 8.43 63.48
CA ALA A 263 -14.23 8.00 64.80
C ALA A 263 -15.75 8.25 65.07
N ILE A 264 -16.50 7.13 65.16
CA ILE A 264 -17.63 6.84 66.08
C ILE A 264 -18.97 7.50 65.67
N THR A 265 -20.07 6.78 65.37
CA THR A 265 -20.85 5.87 66.23
C THR A 265 -21.71 4.84 65.46
N ASN A 266 -21.82 3.67 66.08
CA ASN A 266 -22.85 2.62 65.99
C ASN A 266 -24.26 3.04 65.50
N ASN A 267 -24.90 2.19 64.71
CA ASN A 267 -26.03 1.39 65.20
C ASN A 267 -26.28 0.13 64.36
N LYS A 268 -26.62 -0.92 65.10
CA LYS A 268 -27.10 -2.24 64.66
C LYS A 268 -28.58 -2.16 64.22
N GLU A 269 -29.10 -3.34 63.83
CA GLU A 269 -30.49 -3.73 63.53
C GLU A 269 -30.82 -3.64 62.04
N ASP A 270 -31.45 -4.59 61.38
CA ASP A 270 -31.86 -5.98 61.66
C ASP A 270 -32.25 -6.54 60.27
N GLN A 271 -31.83 -7.75 59.94
CA GLN A 271 -32.70 -8.91 59.69
C GLN A 271 -33.76 -8.79 58.57
N ASP A 272 -33.68 -9.82 57.71
CA ASP A 272 -34.75 -10.57 57.04
C ASP A 272 -35.20 -10.26 55.60
N VAL A 273 -35.14 -11.38 54.85
CA VAL A 273 -35.79 -11.78 53.57
C VAL A 273 -35.12 -11.37 52.26
#